data_AF-A0A1C6PES1-F1
#
_entry.id   AF-A0A1C6PES1-F1
#
_cell.length_a   1.000
_cell.length_b   1.000
_cell.length_c   1.000
_cell.angle_alpha   90.00
_cell.angle_beta   90.00
_cell.angle_gamma   90.00
#
_symmetry.space_group_name_H-M   'P 1'
#
loop_
_entity.id
_entity.type
_entity.pdbx_description
1 polymer ?
#
loop_
_entity_poly.entity_id
_entity_poly.type
_entity_poly.pdbx_seq_one_letter_code
_entity_poly.pdbx_strand_id
1 'polypeptide(L)'
;MNENAVSRARQEASRGDYSSMARLARVLYEAGMAPREVIRECYETELPEEFFLISEVGPYRLDWQFLFTNQPWQLAVPLSEGGPPPEPYLLLDRVERRIFGRDPGLIPLVRALNLDAYHGGLIICYHVDELSVNCPITFGIPMEVGPDDEIERYDSSLLGVIHQHHSETLNLLIQRYNLSSNRGAGAVDWGEVEEAREAVAQIEELQLQVESRNLE
;
A
#
# COMPACT_ATOMS: atom_id res chain seq x y z
N MET A 1 -23.10 20.20 10.46
CA MET A 1 -21.69 20.44 10.12
C MET A 1 -21.61 20.89 8.69
N ASN A 2 -20.80 21.91 8.41
CA ASN A 2 -21.07 22.87 7.34
C ASN A 2 -20.73 22.26 5.96
N GLU A 3 -21.69 22.08 5.06
CA GLU A 3 -21.45 21.68 3.66
C GLU A 3 -20.37 22.56 2.99
N ASN A 4 -20.28 23.82 3.43
CA ASN A 4 -19.23 24.76 3.03
C ASN A 4 -17.81 24.32 3.44
N ALA A 5 -17.64 23.64 4.56
CA ALA A 5 -16.33 23.14 5.03
C ALA A 5 -15.87 21.96 4.17
N VAL A 6 -16.76 21.01 3.88
CA VAL A 6 -16.48 19.89 2.97
C VAL A 6 -16.15 20.41 1.57
N SER A 7 -16.97 21.34 1.05
CA SER A 7 -16.76 21.94 -0.28
C SER A 7 -15.41 22.65 -0.39
N ARG A 8 -15.04 23.44 0.63
CA ARG A 8 -13.73 24.08 0.68
C ARG A 8 -12.58 23.07 0.76
N ALA A 9 -12.70 22.05 1.61
CA ALA A 9 -11.67 21.03 1.75
C ALA A 9 -11.45 20.27 0.44
N ARG A 10 -12.51 19.97 -0.33
CA ARG A 10 -12.41 19.36 -1.65
C ARG A 10 -11.63 20.24 -2.63
N GLN A 11 -11.90 21.55 -2.66
CA GLN A 11 -11.23 22.50 -3.56
C GLN A 11 -9.74 22.69 -3.22
N GLU A 12 -9.38 22.55 -1.95
CA GLU A 12 -8.01 22.72 -1.47
C GLU A 12 -7.18 21.43 -1.48
N ALA A 13 -7.83 20.27 -1.62
CA ALA A 13 -7.17 18.96 -1.58
C ALA A 13 -6.37 18.70 -2.86
N SER A 14 -5.19 18.13 -2.68
CA SER A 14 -4.33 17.66 -3.76
C SER A 14 -3.68 16.35 -3.35
N ARG A 15 -3.81 15.31 -4.20
CA ARG A 15 -3.20 13.99 -3.94
C ARG A 15 -1.68 14.05 -3.72
N GLY A 16 -1.00 15.01 -4.34
CA GLY A 16 0.43 15.26 -4.14
C GLY A 16 0.79 15.97 -2.82
N ASP A 17 -0.18 16.40 -2.01
CA ASP A 17 0.04 17.01 -0.69
C ASP A 17 -0.72 16.25 0.39
N TYR A 18 0.01 15.44 1.17
CA TYR A 18 -0.57 14.62 2.21
C TYR A 18 -1.46 15.42 3.17
N SER A 19 -0.98 16.57 3.63
CA SER A 19 -1.67 17.34 4.66
C SER A 19 -2.99 17.91 4.15
N SER A 20 -3.08 18.26 2.87
CA SER A 20 -4.34 18.70 2.26
C SER A 20 -5.38 17.57 2.22
N MET A 21 -4.97 16.37 1.84
CA MET A 21 -5.81 15.17 1.76
C MET A 21 -6.21 14.66 3.14
N ALA A 22 -5.32 14.71 4.13
CA ALA A 22 -5.65 14.37 5.52
C ALA A 22 -6.68 15.34 6.11
N ARG A 23 -6.62 16.63 5.76
CA ARG A 23 -7.67 17.61 6.12
C ARG A 23 -9.00 17.26 5.47
N LEU A 24 -9.01 16.93 4.17
CA LEU A 24 -10.22 16.48 3.48
C LEU A 24 -10.82 15.24 4.17
N ALA A 25 -10.03 14.18 4.35
CA ALA A 25 -10.47 12.95 4.99
C ALA A 25 -11.04 13.18 6.40
N ARG A 26 -10.39 14.02 7.22
CA ARG A 26 -10.93 14.42 8.55
C ARG A 26 -12.32 15.05 8.43
N VAL A 27 -12.49 16.03 7.55
CA VAL A 27 -13.77 16.72 7.37
C VAL A 27 -14.87 15.76 6.88
N LEU A 28 -14.51 14.77 6.04
CA LEU A 28 -15.43 13.73 5.57
C LEU A 28 -15.82 12.77 6.71
N TYR A 29 -14.87 12.30 7.51
CA TYR A 29 -15.16 11.49 8.70
C TYR A 29 -16.00 12.25 9.73
N GLU A 30 -15.68 13.52 9.98
CA GLU A 30 -16.50 14.38 10.84
C GLU A 30 -17.95 14.38 10.32
N ALA A 31 -18.15 14.55 9.01
CA ALA A 31 -19.46 14.48 8.36
C ALA A 31 -20.16 13.11 8.45
N GLY A 32 -19.53 12.10 9.04
CA GLY A 32 -20.10 10.78 9.29
C GLY A 32 -19.86 9.77 8.17
N MET A 33 -18.98 10.07 7.22
CA MET A 33 -18.64 9.14 6.14
C MET A 33 -17.84 7.94 6.65
N ALA A 34 -18.13 6.76 6.11
CA ALA A 34 -17.37 5.55 6.36
C ALA A 34 -16.02 5.55 5.59
N PRO A 35 -15.04 4.73 5.98
CA PRO A 35 -13.73 4.68 5.31
C PRO A 35 -13.77 4.53 3.79
N ARG A 36 -14.67 3.68 3.26
CA ARG A 36 -14.85 3.52 1.82
C ARG A 36 -15.28 4.81 1.13
N GLU A 37 -16.23 5.51 1.73
CA GLU A 37 -16.74 6.77 1.20
C GLU A 37 -15.67 7.87 1.26
N VAL A 38 -14.89 7.93 2.35
CA VAL A 38 -13.76 8.86 2.49
C VAL A 38 -12.72 8.62 1.40
N ILE A 39 -12.30 7.37 1.22
CA ILE A 39 -11.32 7.01 0.19
C ILE A 39 -11.84 7.32 -1.21
N ARG A 40 -13.10 6.97 -1.51
CA ARG A 40 -13.69 7.29 -2.81
C ARG A 40 -13.72 8.79 -3.08
N GLU A 41 -14.07 9.60 -2.09
CA GLU A 41 -14.08 11.06 -2.22
C GLU A 41 -12.66 11.64 -2.38
N CYS A 42 -11.66 11.03 -1.75
CA CYS A 42 -10.27 11.43 -1.87
C CYS A 42 -9.65 11.11 -3.24
N TYR A 43 -10.01 9.98 -3.85
CA TYR A 43 -9.39 9.49 -5.09
C TYR A 43 -10.30 9.56 -6.32
N GLU A 44 -11.56 9.95 -6.14
CA GLU A 44 -12.60 9.98 -7.18
C GLU A 44 -12.83 8.62 -7.86
N THR A 45 -12.39 7.53 -7.21
CA THR A 45 -12.54 6.15 -7.66
C THR A 45 -12.66 5.21 -6.46
N GLU A 46 -13.28 4.06 -6.66
CA GLU A 46 -13.29 2.98 -5.67
C GLU A 46 -11.92 2.30 -5.65
N LEU A 47 -11.43 1.98 -4.45
CA LEU A 47 -10.27 1.10 -4.26
C LEU A 47 -10.73 -0.36 -4.13
N PRO A 48 -9.87 -1.34 -4.48
CA PRO A 48 -10.22 -2.76 -4.42
C PRO A 48 -10.46 -3.25 -2.98
N GLU A 49 -11.22 -4.34 -2.82
CA GLU A 49 -11.54 -4.92 -1.50
C GLU A 49 -10.30 -5.24 -0.66
N GLU A 50 -9.25 -5.76 -1.29
CA GLU A 50 -7.97 -6.06 -0.63
C GLU A 50 -7.36 -4.85 0.09
N PHE A 51 -7.56 -3.63 -0.43
CA PHE A 51 -7.09 -2.41 0.25
C PHE A 51 -7.81 -2.22 1.60
N PHE A 52 -9.11 -2.43 1.64
CA PHE A 52 -9.89 -2.25 2.87
C PHE A 52 -9.62 -3.37 3.88
N LEU A 53 -9.46 -4.61 3.42
CA LEU A 53 -9.04 -5.73 4.28
C LEU A 53 -7.68 -5.49 4.93
N ILE A 54 -6.68 -5.05 4.17
CA ILE A 54 -5.36 -4.70 4.72
C ILE A 54 -5.49 -3.53 5.71
N SER A 55 -6.30 -2.52 5.38
CA SER A 55 -6.54 -1.36 6.25
C SER A 55 -7.19 -1.76 7.59
N GLU A 56 -8.15 -2.68 7.58
CA GLU A 56 -8.84 -3.22 8.77
C GLU A 56 -7.87 -3.94 9.71
N VAL A 57 -6.94 -4.75 9.17
CA VAL A 57 -5.91 -5.44 9.97
C VAL A 57 -4.90 -4.45 10.56
N GLY A 58 -4.66 -3.35 9.85
CA GLY A 58 -3.71 -2.32 10.21
C GLY A 58 -2.37 -2.55 9.52
N PRO A 59 -2.09 -1.85 8.40
CA PRO A 59 -0.92 -2.13 7.56
C PRO A 59 0.41 -2.05 8.32
N TYR A 60 0.52 -1.13 9.28
CA TYR A 60 1.74 -0.94 10.08
C TYR A 60 1.92 -1.98 11.21
N ARG A 61 0.97 -2.90 11.39
CA ARG A 61 1.07 -4.03 12.31
C ARG A 61 1.45 -5.33 11.59
N LEU A 62 1.37 -5.34 10.26
CA LEU A 62 1.78 -6.46 9.44
C LEU A 62 3.31 -6.46 9.42
N ASP A 63 3.91 -7.54 9.90
CA ASP A 63 5.36 -7.74 9.86
C ASP A 63 5.80 -8.26 8.49
N TRP A 64 5.29 -7.61 7.46
CA TRP A 64 5.58 -7.94 6.07
C TRP A 64 6.85 -7.22 5.62
N GLN A 65 7.50 -7.75 4.58
CA GLN A 65 8.71 -7.17 3.98
C GLN A 65 8.35 -5.98 3.08
N PHE A 66 7.43 -5.13 3.55
CA PHE A 66 6.88 -3.98 2.87
C PHE A 66 6.82 -2.76 3.80
N LEU A 67 7.12 -1.57 3.26
CA LEU A 67 6.74 -0.31 3.90
C LEU A 67 5.48 0.22 3.27
N PHE A 68 4.41 0.32 4.04
CA PHE A 68 3.16 0.95 3.62
C PHE A 68 3.34 2.47 3.57
N THR A 69 2.87 3.08 2.49
CA THR A 69 2.93 4.54 2.23
C THR A 69 2.07 5.32 3.25
N ASN A 70 2.13 6.66 3.25
CA ASN A 70 1.20 7.45 4.05
C ASN A 70 -0.20 7.39 3.45
N GLN A 71 -0.34 7.62 2.15
CA GLN A 71 -1.62 7.53 1.44
C GLN A 71 -1.60 6.35 0.49
N PRO A 72 -2.69 5.59 0.37
CA PRO A 72 -4.01 5.82 0.95
C PRO A 72 -4.20 5.37 2.42
N TRP A 73 -3.25 4.62 2.99
CA TRP A 73 -3.43 3.91 4.27
C TRP A 73 -3.83 4.76 5.46
N GLN A 74 -3.12 5.87 5.71
CA GLN A 74 -3.43 6.75 6.84
C GLN A 74 -4.77 7.46 6.66
N LEU A 75 -5.19 7.69 5.41
CA LEU A 75 -6.49 8.31 5.10
C LEU A 75 -7.67 7.38 5.39
N ALA A 76 -7.46 6.07 5.36
CA ALA A 76 -8.49 5.08 5.65
C ALA A 76 -8.74 4.85 7.15
N VAL A 77 -7.90 5.42 8.02
CA VAL A 77 -8.02 5.26 9.49
C VAL A 77 -9.07 6.26 10.02
N PRO A 78 -10.19 5.78 10.62
CA PRO A 78 -11.24 6.65 11.16
C PRO A 78 -10.77 7.53 12.33
N LEU A 79 -11.50 8.62 12.58
CA LEU A 79 -11.29 9.50 13.74
C LEU A 79 -11.38 8.75 15.08
N SER A 80 -12.27 7.76 15.19
CA SER A 80 -12.43 6.92 16.38
C SER A 80 -11.19 6.08 16.72
N GLU A 81 -10.32 5.87 15.74
CA GLU A 81 -9.07 5.11 15.86
C GLU A 81 -7.83 6.03 15.87
N GLY A 82 -8.05 7.36 15.87
CA GLY A 82 -7.00 8.38 15.93
C GLY A 82 -6.49 8.89 14.58
N GLY A 83 -7.08 8.45 13.46
CA GLY A 83 -6.67 8.83 12.11
C GLY A 83 -7.61 9.86 11.43
N PRO A 84 -7.23 10.39 10.26
CA PRO A 84 -5.88 10.36 9.71
C PRO A 84 -4.96 11.33 10.48
N PRO A 85 -3.68 11.01 10.74
CA PRO A 85 -2.74 11.94 11.37
C PRO A 85 -2.55 13.20 10.51
N PRO A 86 -2.33 14.38 11.12
CA PRO A 86 -2.18 15.64 10.37
C PRO A 86 -0.84 15.76 9.64
N GLU A 87 0.19 15.10 10.16
CA GLU A 87 1.54 15.09 9.61
C GLU A 87 1.87 13.72 9.03
N PRO A 88 2.50 13.65 7.84
CA PRO A 88 2.93 12.40 7.27
C PRO A 88 4.25 11.92 7.89
N TYR A 89 4.57 10.65 7.66
CA TYR A 89 5.93 10.17 7.82
C TYR A 89 6.83 10.74 6.71
N LEU A 90 7.79 11.58 7.12
CA LEU A 90 8.57 12.45 6.21
C LEU A 90 9.33 11.71 5.11
N LEU A 91 9.84 10.51 5.38
CA LEU A 91 10.58 9.73 4.37
C LEU A 91 9.64 9.32 3.23
N LEU A 92 8.44 8.83 3.58
CA LEU A 92 7.46 8.35 2.61
C LEU A 92 6.78 9.52 1.88
N ASP A 93 6.53 10.64 2.54
CA ASP A 93 5.96 11.85 1.92
C ASP A 93 6.84 12.36 0.75
N ARG A 94 8.17 12.31 0.91
CA ARG A 94 9.09 12.66 -0.20
C ARG A 94 9.02 11.68 -1.37
N VAL A 95 8.76 10.40 -1.11
CA VAL A 95 8.61 9.39 -2.16
C VAL A 95 7.27 9.58 -2.88
N GLU A 96 6.19 9.72 -2.13
CA GLU A 96 4.84 9.96 -2.66
C GLU A 96 4.80 11.21 -3.54
N ARG A 97 5.35 12.33 -3.06
CA ARG A 97 5.45 13.57 -3.85
C ARG A 97 6.21 13.40 -5.16
N ARG A 98 7.28 12.60 -5.17
CA ARG A 98 8.03 12.29 -6.39
C ARG A 98 7.19 11.47 -7.36
N ILE A 99 6.47 10.47 -6.86
CA ILE A 99 5.58 9.62 -7.68
C ILE A 99 4.45 10.45 -8.29
N PHE A 100 3.73 11.24 -7.48
CA PHE A 100 2.67 12.13 -7.95
C PHE A 100 3.19 13.21 -8.91
N GLY A 101 4.41 13.69 -8.70
CA GLY A 101 5.06 14.65 -9.60
C GLY A 101 5.41 14.06 -10.97
N ARG A 102 5.68 12.76 -11.03
CA ARG A 102 5.92 12.02 -12.28
C ARG A 102 4.60 11.67 -12.99
N ASP A 103 3.65 11.14 -12.23
CA ASP A 103 2.33 10.78 -12.73
C ASP A 103 1.27 11.04 -11.64
N PRO A 104 0.43 12.08 -11.82
CA PRO A 104 -0.65 12.39 -10.88
C PRO A 104 -1.70 11.29 -10.78
N GLY A 105 -1.78 10.37 -11.74
CA GLY A 105 -2.72 9.26 -11.77
C GLY A 105 -2.35 8.10 -10.84
N LEU A 106 -1.08 7.98 -10.45
CA LEU A 106 -0.60 6.90 -9.60
C LEU A 106 -1.01 7.08 -8.13
N ILE A 107 -1.38 5.98 -7.49
CA ILE A 107 -1.67 5.90 -6.05
C ILE A 107 -0.62 4.97 -5.45
N PRO A 108 0.43 5.48 -4.77
CA PRO A 108 1.46 4.64 -4.18
C PRO A 108 0.91 3.87 -2.98
N LEU A 109 1.22 2.57 -2.87
CA LEU A 109 0.64 1.68 -1.86
C LEU A 109 1.73 1.14 -0.93
N VAL A 110 2.72 0.44 -1.47
CA VAL A 110 3.72 -0.26 -0.66
C VAL A 110 5.09 -0.20 -1.32
N ARG A 111 6.14 -0.24 -0.51
CA ARG A 111 7.52 -0.44 -0.97
C ARG A 111 7.99 -1.83 -0.60
N ALA A 112 8.38 -2.64 -1.57
CA ALA A 112 9.00 -3.94 -1.32
C ALA A 112 10.44 -3.76 -0.80
N LEU A 113 10.79 -4.43 0.31
CA LEU A 113 12.05 -4.22 1.02
C LEU A 113 13.15 -5.21 0.64
N ASN A 114 12.80 -6.46 0.33
CA ASN A 114 13.79 -7.46 -0.06
C ASN A 114 14.28 -7.18 -1.49
N LEU A 115 15.43 -6.53 -1.62
CA LEU A 115 16.02 -6.16 -2.90
C LEU A 115 16.40 -7.36 -3.79
N ASP A 116 16.53 -8.56 -3.21
CA ASP A 116 16.87 -9.77 -3.95
C ASP A 116 15.63 -10.49 -4.52
N ALA A 117 14.42 -10.10 -4.13
CA ALA A 117 13.16 -10.64 -4.65
C ALA A 117 12.68 -9.82 -5.87
N TYR A 118 11.79 -10.39 -6.68
CA TYR A 118 11.38 -9.83 -7.98
C TYR A 118 10.86 -8.39 -7.89
N HIS A 119 10.05 -8.08 -6.88
CA HIS A 119 9.52 -6.73 -6.65
C HIS A 119 10.44 -5.83 -5.80
N GLY A 120 11.64 -6.31 -5.48
CA GLY A 120 12.57 -5.67 -4.54
C GLY A 120 12.92 -4.23 -4.90
N GLY A 121 12.67 -3.30 -3.96
CA GLY A 121 13.00 -1.88 -4.13
C GLY A 121 11.98 -1.08 -4.96
N LEU A 122 10.93 -1.73 -5.47
CA LEU A 122 9.83 -1.08 -6.17
C LEU A 122 8.81 -0.51 -5.18
N ILE A 123 8.23 0.63 -5.56
CA ILE A 123 6.97 1.14 -5.03
C ILE A 123 5.86 0.58 -5.91
N ILE A 124 4.97 -0.20 -5.30
CA ILE A 124 3.78 -0.73 -5.94
C ILE A 124 2.66 0.29 -5.81
N CYS A 125 1.99 0.58 -6.92
CA CYS A 125 0.97 1.60 -7.07
C CYS A 125 -0.28 1.03 -7.75
N TYR A 126 -1.44 1.64 -7.52
CA TYR A 126 -2.53 1.62 -8.48
C TYR A 126 -2.47 2.83 -9.41
N HIS A 127 -3.31 2.84 -10.44
CA HIS A 127 -3.55 4.00 -11.28
C HIS A 127 -5.04 4.33 -11.34
N VAL A 128 -5.43 5.59 -11.13
CA VAL A 128 -6.85 6.00 -11.08
C VAL A 128 -7.61 5.73 -12.36
N ASP A 129 -6.98 5.88 -13.53
CA ASP A 129 -7.65 5.61 -14.80
C ASP A 129 -8.03 4.12 -14.94
N GLU A 130 -7.17 3.22 -14.46
CA GLU A 130 -7.43 1.77 -14.49
C GLU A 130 -8.49 1.39 -13.45
N LEU A 131 -8.42 1.99 -12.25
CA LEU A 131 -9.45 1.81 -11.21
C LEU A 131 -10.82 2.32 -11.67
N SER A 132 -10.89 3.43 -12.40
CA SER A 132 -12.15 4.02 -12.87
C SER A 132 -12.92 3.12 -13.85
N VAL A 133 -12.22 2.19 -14.52
CA VAL A 133 -12.82 1.14 -15.37
C VAL A 133 -12.88 -0.22 -14.68
N ASN A 134 -12.74 -0.24 -13.35
CA ASN A 134 -12.74 -1.43 -12.49
C ASN A 134 -11.68 -2.47 -12.89
N CYS A 135 -10.49 -1.99 -13.27
CA CYS A 135 -9.35 -2.82 -13.60
C CYS A 135 -8.21 -2.54 -12.60
N PRO A 136 -8.16 -3.26 -11.46
CA PRO A 136 -7.26 -2.94 -10.35
C PRO A 136 -5.83 -3.42 -10.58
N ILE A 137 -5.23 -2.99 -11.68
CA ILE A 137 -3.87 -3.36 -12.04
C ILE A 137 -2.87 -2.59 -11.21
N THR A 138 -1.86 -3.31 -10.80
CA THR A 138 -0.73 -2.79 -10.06
C THR A 138 0.38 -2.37 -11.02
N PHE A 139 1.10 -1.33 -10.61
CA PHE A 139 2.25 -0.78 -11.30
C PHE A 139 3.42 -0.73 -10.33
N GLY A 140 4.63 -0.98 -10.80
CA GLY A 140 5.83 -0.90 -9.98
C GLY A 140 6.79 0.14 -10.53
N ILE A 141 7.35 0.92 -9.60
CA ILE A 141 8.20 2.05 -9.91
C ILE A 141 9.43 1.99 -8.98
N PRO A 142 10.66 2.11 -9.49
CA PRO A 142 11.83 2.20 -8.64
C PRO A 142 11.74 3.36 -7.64
N MET A 143 12.19 3.16 -6.40
CA MET A 143 12.15 4.22 -5.38
C MET A 143 12.95 5.48 -5.76
N GLU A 144 14.09 5.29 -6.43
CA GLU A 144 14.93 6.38 -6.94
C GLU A 144 14.50 6.73 -8.37
N VAL A 145 13.30 7.31 -8.47
CA VAL A 145 12.62 7.70 -9.69
C VAL A 145 13.40 8.77 -10.46
N GLY A 146 13.87 8.45 -11.66
CA GLY A 146 14.18 9.38 -12.74
C GLY A 146 12.96 9.68 -13.62
N PRO A 147 12.94 10.81 -14.36
CA PRO A 147 11.81 11.19 -15.21
C PRO A 147 11.54 10.21 -16.36
N ASP A 148 12.56 9.47 -16.80
CA ASP A 148 12.50 8.58 -17.96
C ASP A 148 12.46 7.08 -17.59
N ASP A 149 12.40 6.74 -16.31
CA ASP A 149 12.29 5.34 -15.91
C ASP A 149 10.99 4.75 -16.47
N GLU A 150 10.94 3.44 -16.66
CA GLU A 150 9.72 2.77 -17.08
C GLU A 150 8.76 2.62 -15.88
N ILE A 151 7.46 2.64 -16.15
CA ILE A 151 6.44 2.22 -15.18
C ILE A 151 6.03 0.83 -15.63
N GLU A 152 6.44 -0.18 -14.87
CA GLU A 152 6.12 -1.56 -15.21
C GLU A 152 4.72 -1.91 -14.72
N ARG A 153 3.93 -2.53 -15.61
CA ARG A 153 2.60 -3.04 -15.30
C ARG A 153 2.72 -4.47 -14.78
N TYR A 154 2.09 -4.76 -13.65
CA TYR A 154 2.08 -6.07 -13.00
C TYR A 154 0.67 -6.66 -12.97
N ASP A 155 0.36 -7.40 -11.91
CA ASP A 155 -0.85 -8.19 -11.72
C ASP A 155 -2.06 -7.31 -11.38
N SER A 156 -3.26 -7.89 -11.47
CA SER A 156 -4.54 -7.28 -11.09
C SER A 156 -4.87 -7.35 -9.60
N SER A 157 -3.88 -7.64 -8.74
CA SER A 157 -4.07 -7.70 -7.29
C SER A 157 -2.80 -7.29 -6.55
N LEU A 158 -2.95 -6.36 -5.61
CA LEU A 158 -1.91 -5.98 -4.66
C LEU A 158 -1.50 -7.18 -3.79
N LEU A 159 -2.46 -7.96 -3.28
CA LEU A 159 -2.14 -9.16 -2.51
C LEU A 159 -1.42 -10.21 -3.37
N GLY A 160 -1.73 -10.31 -4.67
CA GLY A 160 -0.97 -11.13 -5.61
C GLY A 160 0.50 -10.73 -5.70
N VAL A 161 0.78 -9.42 -5.84
CA VAL A 161 2.15 -8.88 -5.84
C VAL A 161 2.86 -9.12 -4.50
N ILE A 162 2.18 -8.89 -3.38
CA ILE A 162 2.71 -9.12 -2.03
C ILE A 162 3.01 -10.61 -1.82
N HIS A 163 2.10 -11.50 -2.23
CA HIS A 163 2.27 -12.95 -2.16
C HIS A 163 3.47 -13.43 -2.97
N GLN A 164 3.61 -12.95 -4.21
CA GLN A 164 4.75 -13.31 -5.07
C GLN A 164 6.07 -12.87 -4.42
N HIS A 165 6.16 -11.63 -3.94
CA HIS A 165 7.36 -11.10 -3.29
C HIS A 165 7.76 -11.93 -2.05
N HIS A 166 6.78 -12.26 -1.20
CA HIS A 166 7.02 -13.05 0.00
C HIS A 166 7.34 -14.52 -0.30
N SER A 167 6.69 -15.12 -1.29
CA SER A 167 6.96 -16.50 -1.73
C SER A 167 8.40 -16.65 -2.26
N GLU A 168 8.85 -15.67 -3.04
CA GLU A 168 10.24 -15.65 -3.53
C GLU A 168 11.24 -15.40 -2.40
N THR A 169 10.92 -14.47 -1.49
CA THR A 169 11.74 -14.21 -0.29
C THR A 169 11.90 -15.48 0.54
N LEU A 170 10.82 -16.21 0.80
CA LEU A 170 10.85 -17.50 1.49
C LEU A 170 11.72 -18.52 0.75
N ASN A 171 11.58 -18.63 -0.57
CA ASN A 171 12.40 -19.54 -1.37
C ASN A 171 13.90 -19.20 -1.28
N LEU A 172 14.26 -17.91 -1.32
CA LEU A 172 15.63 -17.44 -1.15
C LEU A 172 16.17 -17.78 0.25
N LEU A 173 15.37 -17.59 1.30
CA LEU A 173 15.75 -17.93 2.67
C LEU A 173 15.97 -19.44 2.83
N ILE A 174 15.07 -20.28 2.30
CA ILE A 174 15.22 -21.75 2.31
C ILE A 174 16.49 -22.16 1.56
N GLN A 175 16.75 -21.58 0.39
CA GLN A 175 17.96 -21.88 -0.37
C GLN A 175 19.20 -21.50 0.42
N ARG A 176 19.26 -20.28 0.97
CA ARG A 176 20.37 -19.79 1.80
C ARG A 176 20.59 -20.66 3.03
N TYR A 177 19.53 -21.00 3.75
CA TYR A 177 19.59 -21.87 4.93
C TYR A 177 20.29 -23.21 4.64
N ASN A 178 20.00 -23.80 3.47
CA ASN A 178 20.55 -25.09 3.05
C ASN A 178 21.97 -25.02 2.47
N LEU A 179 22.56 -23.83 2.30
CA LEU A 179 23.94 -23.72 1.81
C LEU A 179 24.94 -24.13 2.90
N SER A 180 25.96 -24.90 2.51
CA SER A 180 27.07 -25.25 3.41
C SER A 180 27.85 -24.03 3.91
N SER A 181 27.77 -22.91 3.17
CA SER A 181 28.36 -21.61 3.48
C SER A 181 27.50 -20.73 4.41
N ASN A 182 26.30 -21.15 4.79
CA ASN A 182 25.42 -20.41 5.70
C ASN A 182 25.95 -20.42 7.14
N ARG A 183 26.95 -19.59 7.41
CA ARG A 183 27.67 -19.54 8.69
C ARG A 183 28.17 -18.12 8.96
N GLY A 184 28.25 -17.74 10.24
CA GLY A 184 28.78 -16.45 10.67
C GLY A 184 27.70 -15.37 10.81
N ALA A 185 28.12 -14.11 10.84
CA ALA A 185 27.20 -12.98 10.96
C ALA A 185 26.35 -12.86 9.68
N GLY A 186 25.03 -12.82 9.84
CA GLY A 186 24.08 -12.80 8.72
C GLY A 186 23.74 -14.18 8.14
N ALA A 187 24.11 -15.27 8.83
CA ALA A 187 23.61 -16.59 8.50
C ALA A 187 22.10 -16.65 8.78
N VAL A 188 21.34 -17.16 7.80
CA VAL A 188 19.89 -17.36 7.93
C VAL A 188 19.66 -18.52 8.88
N ASP A 189 18.87 -18.31 9.92
CA ASP A 189 18.43 -19.39 10.80
C ASP A 189 17.03 -19.90 10.41
N TRP A 190 16.57 -20.95 11.10
CA TRP A 190 15.26 -21.53 10.82
C TRP A 190 14.11 -20.64 11.29
N GLY A 191 14.33 -19.77 12.28
CA GLY A 191 13.33 -18.81 12.76
C GLY A 191 12.95 -17.83 11.65
N GLU A 192 13.93 -17.26 10.95
CA GLU A 192 13.69 -16.37 9.79
C GLU A 192 12.88 -17.07 8.68
N VAL A 193 13.13 -18.36 8.44
CA VAL A 193 12.38 -19.16 7.45
C VAL A 193 10.93 -19.34 7.89
N GLU A 194 10.68 -19.64 9.17
CA GLU A 194 9.33 -19.83 9.69
C GLU A 194 8.55 -18.52 9.73
N GLU A 195 9.16 -17.39 10.12
CA GLU A 195 8.54 -16.06 10.05
C GLU A 195 8.10 -15.73 8.60
N ALA A 196 8.96 -16.02 7.62
CA ALA A 196 8.61 -15.83 6.21
C ALA A 196 7.48 -16.77 5.74
N ARG A 197 7.38 -17.99 6.27
CA ARG A 197 6.25 -18.91 5.99
C ARG A 197 4.95 -18.39 6.60
N GLU A 198 4.98 -17.91 7.84
CA GLU A 198 3.82 -17.35 8.53
C GLU A 198 3.28 -16.13 7.78
N ALA A 199 4.18 -15.25 7.29
CA ALA A 199 3.78 -14.12 6.45
C ALA A 199 3.06 -14.57 5.16
N VAL A 200 3.60 -15.57 4.43
CA VAL A 200 2.93 -16.13 3.23
C VAL A 200 1.56 -16.68 3.57
N ALA A 201 1.43 -17.47 4.64
CA ALA A 201 0.15 -18.04 5.05
C ALA A 201 -0.88 -16.96 5.42
N GLN A 202 -0.45 -15.88 6.10
CA GLN A 202 -1.32 -14.75 6.42
C GLN A 202 -1.82 -14.02 5.15
N ILE A 203 -0.96 -13.87 4.14
CA ILE A 203 -1.33 -13.26 2.85
C ILE A 203 -2.36 -14.13 2.13
N GLU A 204 -2.15 -15.44 2.09
CA GLU A 204 -3.08 -16.40 1.48
C GLU A 204 -4.45 -16.38 2.18
N GLU A 205 -4.48 -16.26 3.51
CA GLU A 205 -5.73 -16.11 4.26
C GLU A 205 -6.47 -14.83 3.86
N LEU A 206 -5.78 -13.71 3.69
CA LEU A 206 -6.38 -12.46 3.22
C LEU A 206 -6.90 -12.56 1.79
N GLN A 207 -6.20 -13.26 0.90
CA GLN A 207 -6.67 -13.52 -0.46
C GLN A 207 -8.00 -14.29 -0.46
N LEU A 208 -8.12 -15.33 0.37
CA LEU A 208 -9.37 -16.09 0.52
C LEU A 208 -10.51 -15.23 1.09
N GLN A 209 -10.22 -14.30 1.99
CA GLN A 209 -11.21 -13.36 2.51
C GLN A 209 -11.69 -12.38 1.43
N VAL A 210 -10.79 -11.87 0.58
CA VAL A 210 -11.15 -11.02 -0.57
C VAL A 210 -12.09 -11.76 -1.51
N GLU A 211 -11.75 -13.00 -1.88
CA GLU A 211 -12.59 -13.82 -2.76
C GLU A 211 -13.97 -14.04 -2.16
N SER A 212 -14.04 -14.34 -0.85
CA SER A 212 -15.30 -14.54 -0.14
C SER A 212 -16.17 -13.27 -0.16
N ARG A 213 -15.59 -12.10 0.13
CA ARG A 213 -16.32 -10.81 0.13
C ARG A 213 -16.78 -10.35 -1.25
N ASN A 214 -16.06 -10.73 -2.31
CA ASN A 214 -16.43 -10.40 -3.68
C ASN A 214 -17.58 -11.27 -4.24
N LEU A 215 -17.91 -12.38 -3.57
CA LEU A 215 -19.00 -13.28 -3.95
C LEU A 215 -20.34 -12.96 -3.26
N GLU A 216 -20.33 -12.09 -2.26
CA GLU A 216 -21.51 -11.62 -1.50
C GLU A 216 -22.23 -10.46 -2.19
#